data_AF-A0A5J5N5S5-F1
#
_entry.id   AF-A0A5J5N5S5-F1
#
_cell.length_a   1.000
_cell.length_b   1.000
_cell.length_c   1.000
_cell.angle_alpha   90.00
_cell.angle_beta   90.00
_cell.angle_gamma   90.00
#
_symmetry.space_group_name_H-M   'P 1'
#
loop_
_entity.id
_entity.type
_entity.pdbx_description
1 polymer ?
#
loop_
_entity_poly.entity_id
_entity_poly.type
_entity_poly.pdbx_seq_one_letter_code
_entity_poly.pdbx_strand_id
1 'polypeptide(L)' 'MKKVVQQLYSICKMLNMTNPLLTGVSSSTNPFRPQKVCSFL' A
#
# COMPACT_ATOMS: atom_id res chain seq x y z
N MET A 1 6.49 2.49 29.31
CA MET A 1 5.49 3.09 28.39
C MET A 1 6.12 3.85 27.22
N LYS A 2 7.05 4.80 27.41
CA LYS A 2 7.61 5.63 26.31
C LYS A 2 8.29 4.86 25.16
N LYS A 3 9.04 3.78 25.45
CA LYS A 3 9.71 2.95 24.43
C LYS A 3 8.76 2.28 23.44
N VAL A 4 7.63 1.76 23.93
CA VAL A 4 6.65 1.06 23.09
C VAL A 4 6.01 2.02 22.09
N VAL A 5 5.63 3.21 22.55
CA VAL A 5 5.05 4.26 21.69
C VAL A 5 6.04 4.67 20.59
N GLN A 6 7.32 4.80 20.92
CA GLN A 6 8.36 5.19 19.99
C GLN A 6 8.65 4.09 18.95
N GLN A 7 8.63 2.82 19.37
CA GLN A 7 8.73 1.68 18.46
C GLN A 7 7.53 1.59 17.52
N LEU A 8 6.32 1.75 18.05
CA LEU A 8 5.10 1.75 17.26
C LEU A 8 5.13 2.86 16.20
N TYR A 9 5.53 4.08 16.59
CA TYR A 9 5.66 5.19 15.67
C TYR A 9 6.64 4.89 14.53
N SER A 10 7.81 4.35 14.84
CA SER A 10 8.81 3.97 13.83
C SER A 10 8.30 2.89 12.88
N ILE A 11 7.56 1.89 13.39
CA ILE A 11 6.94 0.83 12.58
C ILE A 11 5.87 1.43 11.66
N CYS A 12 4.97 2.25 12.20
CA CYS A 12 3.94 2.92 11.41
C CYS A 12 4.55 3.80 10.31
N LYS A 13 5.65 4.51 10.61
CA LYS A 13 6.36 5.33 9.63
C LYS A 13 6.94 4.50 8.49
N MET A 14 7.53 3.33 8.78
CA MET A 14 8.01 2.42 7.74
C MET A 14 6.85 1.83 6.92
N LEU A 15 5.79 1.37 7.58
CA LEU A 15 4.62 0.82 6.90
C LEU A 15 3.92 1.85 6.02
N ASN A 16 3.94 3.14 6.37
CA ASN A 16 3.34 4.19 5.56
C ASN A 16 3.94 4.26 4.14
N MET A 17 5.20 3.87 3.95
CA MET A 17 5.85 3.87 2.63
C MET A 17 5.52 2.64 1.79
N THR A 18 5.19 1.52 2.42
CA THR A 18 4.99 0.23 1.74
C THR A 18 3.54 -0.24 1.76
N ASN A 19 2.68 0.38 2.56
CA ASN A 19 1.27 0.04 2.66
C ASN A 19 0.53 0.60 1.43
N PRO A 20 0.07 -0.28 0.52
CA PRO A 20 -0.57 0.14 -0.73
C PRO A 20 -1.88 0.90 -0.52
N LEU A 21 -2.49 0.80 0.67
CA LEU A 21 -3.69 1.56 1.03
C LEU A 21 -3.36 3.03 1.36
N LEU A 22 -2.14 3.31 1.82
CA LEU A 22 -1.70 4.65 2.23
C LEU A 22 -0.95 5.36 1.10
N THR A 23 -0.15 4.65 0.33
CA THR A 23 0.58 5.22 -0.81
C THR A 23 -0.22 5.23 -2.11
N GLY A 24 -1.30 4.46 -2.18
CA GLY A 24 -1.98 4.15 -3.42
C GLY A 24 -1.11 3.25 -4.31
N VAL A 25 -1.77 2.49 -5.17
CA VAL A 25 -1.12 1.66 -6.18
C VAL A 25 -1.64 2.03 -7.55
N SER A 26 -0.79 1.91 -8.57
CA SER A 26 -1.22 2.14 -9.93
C SER A 26 -2.25 1.08 -10.32
N SER A 27 -3.05 1.41 -11.33
CA SER A 27 -4.02 0.46 -11.87
C SER A 27 -3.41 -0.86 -12.38
N SER A 28 -2.14 -0.85 -12.79
CA SER A 28 -1.42 -2.03 -13.30
C SER A 28 -0.75 -2.84 -12.19
N THR A 29 -0.44 -2.23 -11.03
CA THR A 29 0.17 -2.94 -9.89
C THR A 29 -0.84 -3.33 -8.81
N ASN A 30 -2.12 -2.99 -8.97
CA ASN A 30 -3.18 -3.41 -8.06
C ASN A 30 -3.67 -4.85 -8.41
N PRO A 31 -3.41 -5.86 -7.56
CA PRO A 31 -3.80 -7.25 -7.83
C PRO A 31 -5.31 -7.47 -7.79
N PHE A 32 -6.08 -6.56 -7.18
CA PHE A 32 -7.54 -6.62 -7.12
C PHE A 32 -8.21 -5.91 -8.30
N ARG A 33 -7.43 -5.21 -9.14
CA ARG A 33 -7.99 -4.55 -10.32
C ARG A 33 -8.33 -5.61 -11.36
N PRO A 34 -9.59 -5.67 -11.86
CA PRO A 34 -9.91 -6.50 -13.01
C PRO A 34 -9.00 -6.12 -14.19
N GLN A 35 -8.38 -7.11 -14.82
CA GLN A 35 -7.57 -6.87 -16.01
C GLN A 35 -8.48 -6.36 -17.12
N LYS A 36 -8.18 -5.17 -17.64
CA LYS A 36 -8.81 -4.68 -18.86
C LYS A 36 -8.21 -5.48 -20.02
N VAL A 37 -8.90 -6.53 -20.43
CA VAL A 37 -8.68 -7.09 -21.76
C VAL A 37 -9.27 -6.10 -22.75
N CYS A 38 -8.42 -5.48 -23.58
CA CYS A 38 -8.92 -4.73 -24.72
C CYS A 38 -9.47 -5.77 -25.69
N SER A 39 -10.80 -5.86 -25.80
CA SER A 39 -11.43 -6.64 -26.87
C SER A 39 -11.10 -5.98 -28.20
N PHE A 40 -10.32 -6.66 -29.04
CA PHE A 40 -10.16 -6.31 -30.45
C PHE A 40 -11.47 -6.69 -31.17
N LEU A 41 -12.44 -5.80 -31.13
CA LEU A 41 -13.54 -5.76 -32.08
C LEU A 41 -13.20 -4.69 -33.12
#